data_AF-A0A661V6H4-F1
#
_entry.id   AF-A0A661V6H4-F1
#
_cell.length_a   1.000
_cell.length_b   1.000
_cell.length_c   1.000
_cell.angle_alpha   90.00
_cell.angle_beta   90.00
_cell.angle_gamma   90.00
#
_symmetry.space_group_name_H-M   'P 1'
#
loop_
_entity.id
_entity.type
_entity.pdbx_description
1 polymer ?
#
loop_
_entity_poly.entity_id
_entity_poly.type
_entity_poly.pdbx_seq_one_letter_code
_entity_poly.pdbx_strand_id
1 'polypeptide(L)'
;MKRERVAPIVIIVAVVIVVAAVGIYLATHPAAWQQVTAQMELGEPETEGLTASGFIEAEEVSIAPELGGRAAELLVDEGDEVEAGQVLVRLDGRLLDARIEVA
;
A
#
# COMPACT_ATOMS: atom_id res chain seq x y z
N MET A 1 -49.66 -52.34 14.88
CA MET A 1 -49.50 -51.48 13.68
C MET A 1 -49.27 -49.98 13.98
N LYS A 2 -48.91 -49.58 15.22
CA LYS A 2 -48.80 -48.14 15.62
C LYS A 2 -47.37 -47.66 15.89
N ARG A 3 -46.38 -48.57 15.88
CA ARG A 3 -44.96 -48.28 16.20
C ARG A 3 -44.13 -47.79 15.00
N GLU A 4 -44.53 -48.15 13.78
CA GLU A 4 -43.81 -47.83 12.54
C GLU A 4 -43.85 -46.33 12.19
N ARG A 5 -44.89 -45.61 12.62
CA ARG A 5 -45.01 -44.14 12.43
C ARG A 5 -44.41 -43.31 13.56
N VAL A 6 -44.13 -43.91 14.72
CA VAL A 6 -43.64 -43.20 15.91
C VAL A 6 -42.11 -43.13 15.90
N ALA A 7 -41.45 -44.17 15.40
CA ALA A 7 -39.99 -44.19 15.22
C ALA A 7 -39.44 -42.99 14.41
N PRO A 8 -39.98 -42.60 13.24
CA PRO A 8 -39.49 -41.44 12.51
C PRO A 8 -39.73 -40.12 13.24
N ILE A 9 -40.85 -39.98 13.96
CA ILE A 9 -41.15 -38.77 14.75
C ILE A 9 -40.16 -38.61 15.89
N VAL A 10 -39.83 -39.70 16.58
CA VAL A 10 -38.84 -39.68 17.67
C VAL A 10 -37.45 -39.32 17.15
N ILE A 11 -37.07 -39.83 15.96
CA ILE A 11 -35.80 -39.47 15.32
C ILE A 11 -35.77 -37.98 14.98
N ILE A 12 -36.84 -37.45 14.38
CA ILE A 12 -36.92 -36.03 14.04
C ILE A 12 -36.83 -35.16 15.30
N VAL A 13 -37.57 -35.51 16.36
CA VAL A 13 -37.52 -34.77 17.63
C VAL A 13 -36.13 -34.84 18.25
N ALA A 14 -35.47 -36.00 18.24
CA ALA A 14 -34.10 -36.13 18.74
C ALA A 14 -33.11 -35.26 17.94
N VAL A 15 -33.22 -35.23 16.61
CA VAL A 15 -32.39 -34.38 15.75
C VAL A 15 -32.63 -32.89 16.06
N VAL A 16 -33.89 -32.48 16.21
CA VAL A 16 -34.22 -31.08 16.56
C VAL A 16 -33.64 -30.70 17.92
N ILE A 17 -33.70 -31.59 18.92
CA ILE A 17 -33.11 -31.34 20.24
C ILE A 17 -31.59 -31.19 20.15
N VAL A 18 -30.92 -32.03 19.35
CA VAL A 18 -29.47 -31.93 19.14
C VAL A 18 -29.11 -30.61 18.46
N VAL A 19 -29.83 -30.22 17.42
CA VAL A 19 -29.61 -28.94 16.71
C VAL A 19 -29.82 -27.76 17.65
N ALA A 20 -30.88 -27.77 18.46
CA ALA A 20 -31.14 -26.72 19.44
C ALA A 20 -30.05 -26.66 20.53
N ALA A 21 -29.59 -27.82 21.03
CA ALA A 21 -28.52 -27.90 22.02
C ALA A 21 -27.19 -27.38 21.46
N VAL A 22 -26.85 -27.74 20.22
CA VAL A 22 -25.64 -27.22 19.53
C VAL A 22 -25.76 -25.72 19.30
N GLY A 23 -26.93 -25.22 18.88
CA GLY A 23 -27.18 -23.79 18.73
C GLY A 23 -27.02 -23.00 20.03
N ILE A 24 -27.59 -23.50 21.14
CA ILE A 24 -27.46 -22.88 22.47
C ILE A 24 -26.01 -22.96 22.97
N TYR A 25 -25.33 -24.08 22.74
CA TYR A 25 -23.92 -24.25 23.15
C TYR A 25 -23.02 -23.25 22.43
N LEU A 26 -23.17 -23.09 21.11
CA LEU A 26 -22.42 -22.11 20.32
C LEU A 26 -22.74 -20.67 20.73
N ALA A 27 -24.00 -20.36 21.05
CA ALA A 27 -24.40 -19.03 21.52
C ALA A 27 -23.87 -18.68 22.93
N THR A 28 -23.67 -19.68 23.79
CA THR A 28 -23.17 -19.48 25.17
C THR A 28 -21.65 -19.57 25.29
N HIS A 29 -20.95 -20.11 24.30
CA HIS A 29 -19.50 -20.28 24.28
C HIS A 29 -18.85 -19.46 23.14
N PRO A 30 -18.61 -18.16 23.34
CA PRO A 30 -18.06 -17.28 22.30
C PRO A 30 -16.66 -17.72 21.81
N ALA A 31 -15.89 -18.42 22.65
CA ALA A 31 -14.60 -19.00 22.25
C ALA A 31 -14.75 -20.21 21.30
N ALA A 32 -15.85 -20.97 21.39
CA ALA A 32 -16.12 -22.07 20.46
C ALA A 32 -16.46 -21.53 19.06
N TRP A 33 -17.14 -20.38 18.98
CA TRP A 33 -17.39 -19.68 17.73
C TRP A 33 -16.08 -19.25 17.05
N GLN A 34 -15.16 -18.64 17.80
CA GLN A 34 -13.85 -18.22 17.29
C GLN A 34 -13.02 -19.39 16.74
N GLN A 35 -13.04 -20.55 17.39
CA GLN A 35 -12.31 -21.74 16.93
C GLN A 35 -12.87 -22.30 15.62
N VAL A 36 -14.20 -22.31 15.47
CA VAL A 36 -14.86 -22.80 14.25
C VAL A 36 -14.64 -21.84 13.08
N THR A 37 -14.76 -20.53 13.29
CA THR A 37 -14.51 -19.54 12.23
C THR A 37 -13.05 -19.48 11.82
N ALA A 38 -12.12 -19.64 12.76
CA ALA A 38 -10.68 -19.70 12.47
C ALA A 38 -10.28 -20.98 11.70
N GLN A 39 -10.84 -22.15 12.05
CA GLN A 39 -10.57 -23.40 11.33
C GLN A 39 -11.15 -23.42 9.91
N MET A 40 -12.27 -22.73 9.69
CA MET A 40 -12.93 -22.67 8.40
C MET A 40 -12.48 -21.48 7.54
N GLU A 41 -11.53 -20.66 8.03
CA GLU A 41 -11.08 -19.41 7.38
C GLU A 41 -12.23 -18.47 7.02
N LEU A 42 -13.33 -18.52 7.79
CA LEU A 42 -14.54 -17.72 7.59
C LEU A 42 -14.53 -16.42 8.42
N GLY A 43 -13.45 -16.15 9.14
CA GLY A 43 -13.26 -14.86 9.82
C GLY A 43 -12.79 -13.80 8.82
N GLU A 44 -13.28 -12.56 8.97
CA GLU A 44 -12.68 -11.44 8.23
C GLU A 44 -11.16 -11.43 8.45
N PRO A 45 -10.34 -11.26 7.39
CA PRO A 45 -8.93 -11.06 7.57
C PRO A 45 -8.76 -9.79 8.39
N GLU A 46 -8.27 -9.92 9.63
CA GLU A 46 -7.79 -8.79 10.39
C GLU A 46 -6.54 -8.28 9.66
N THR A 47 -6.75 -7.37 8.71
CA THR A 47 -5.67 -6.62 8.10
C THR A 47 -5.18 -5.62 9.13
N GLU A 48 -4.47 -6.11 10.14
CA GLU A 48 -3.56 -5.29 10.93
C GLU A 48 -2.39 -4.91 10.02
N GLY A 49 -2.65 -3.98 9.09
CA GLY A 49 -1.62 -3.42 8.22
C GLY A 49 -0.59 -2.70 9.09
N LEU A 50 0.69 -3.04 8.90
CA LEU A 50 1.79 -2.36 9.57
C LEU A 50 1.72 -0.86 9.25
N THR A 51 1.36 -0.06 10.24
CA THR A 51 1.39 1.40 10.13
C THR A 51 2.72 1.89 10.67
N ALA A 52 3.53 2.49 9.80
CA ALA A 52 4.81 3.09 10.16
C ALA A 52 4.85 4.55 9.72
N SER A 53 5.45 5.39 10.55
CA SER A 53 5.77 6.78 10.21
C SER A 53 7.21 6.85 9.71
N GLY A 54 7.44 7.66 8.68
CA GLY A 54 8.77 7.95 8.17
C GLY A 54 8.77 9.27 7.42
N PHE A 55 9.97 9.73 7.04
CA PHE A 55 10.16 10.88 6.19
C PHE A 55 10.62 10.40 4.81
N ILE A 56 10.22 11.11 3.76
CA ILE A 56 10.79 10.95 2.42
C ILE A 56 11.93 11.95 2.33
N GLU A 57 13.10 11.46 1.93
CA GLU A 57 14.32 12.25 1.78
C GLU A 57 14.78 12.21 0.31
N ALA A 58 15.27 13.34 -0.18
CA ALA A 58 15.82 13.48 -1.53
C ALA A 58 17.22 14.09 -1.44
N GLU A 59 18.07 13.74 -2.40
CA GLU A 59 19.37 14.38 -2.55
C GLU A 59 19.21 15.72 -3.26
N GLU A 60 19.60 16.81 -2.60
CA GLU A 60 19.56 18.14 -3.17
C GLU A 60 20.96 18.58 -3.59
N VAL A 61 21.09 18.96 -4.86
CA VAL A 61 22.35 19.45 -5.43
C VAL A 61 22.15 20.86 -5.97
N SER A 62 22.97 21.81 -5.50
CA SER A 62 23.01 23.16 -6.02
C SER A 62 24.01 23.26 -7.17
N ILE A 63 23.52 23.69 -8.35
CA ILE A 63 24.34 23.86 -9.55
C ILE A 63 24.55 25.36 -9.78
N ALA A 64 25.81 25.76 -9.92
CA ALA A 64 26.20 27.12 -10.24
C ALA A 64 27.32 27.12 -11.30
N PRO A 65 27.39 28.15 -12.16
CA PRO A 65 28.48 28.27 -13.11
C PRO A 65 29.80 28.60 -12.38
N GLU A 66 30.92 28.03 -12.87
CA GLU A 66 32.25 28.28 -12.33
C GLU A 66 32.72 29.73 -12.52
N LEU A 67 32.28 30.35 -13.62
CA LEU A 67 32.58 31.73 -13.99
C LEU A 67 31.30 32.56 -13.92
N GLY A 68 31.43 33.78 -13.40
CA GLY A 68 30.37 34.77 -13.48
C GLY A 68 30.08 35.19 -14.92
N GLY A 69 28.81 35.39 -15.25
CA GLY A 69 28.38 35.77 -16.59
C GLY A 69 26.89 36.03 -16.65
N ARG A 70 26.42 36.45 -17.84
CA ARG A 70 24.99 36.62 -18.10
C ARG A 70 24.42 35.35 -18.73
N ALA A 71 23.29 34.87 -18.25
CA ALA A 71 22.54 33.81 -18.94
C ALA A 71 22.07 34.33 -20.30
N ALA A 72 22.53 33.67 -21.37
CA ALA A 72 22.09 33.95 -22.74
C ALA A 72 20.81 33.16 -23.05
N GLU A 73 20.78 31.89 -22.64
CA GLU A 73 19.66 30.98 -22.86
C GLU A 73 19.45 30.07 -21.65
N LEU A 74 18.18 29.77 -21.37
CA LEU A 74 17.73 28.76 -20.40
C LEU A 74 17.09 27.63 -21.22
N LEU A 75 17.53 26.39 -21.02
CA LEU A 75 17.19 25.24 -21.87
C LEU A 75 16.22 24.25 -21.19
N VAL A 76 15.82 24.55 -19.95
CA VAL A 76 14.95 23.72 -19.11
C VAL A 76 14.00 24.63 -18.34
N ASP A 77 12.82 24.12 -18.00
CA ASP A 77 11.83 24.77 -17.15
C ASP A 77 11.82 24.14 -15.73
N GLU A 78 11.17 24.82 -14.80
CA GLU A 78 11.03 24.32 -13.43
C GLU A 78 10.18 23.04 -13.40
N GLY A 79 10.71 21.99 -12.79
CA GLY A 79 10.06 20.68 -12.69
C GLY A 79 10.41 19.69 -13.81
N ASP A 80 11.25 20.09 -14.77
CA ASP A 80 11.74 19.19 -15.81
C ASP A 80 12.66 18.10 -15.24
N GLU A 81 12.54 16.88 -15.77
CA GLU A 81 13.51 15.82 -15.54
C GLU A 81 14.78 16.08 -16.38
N VAL A 82 15.94 15.93 -15.75
CA VAL A 82 17.24 16.19 -16.38
C VAL A 82 18.24 15.08 -16.08
N GLU A 83 19.19 14.87 -17.00
CA GLU A 83 20.25 13.88 -16.85
C GLU A 83 21.61 14.51 -16.55
N ALA A 84 22.53 13.73 -15.96
CA ALA A 84 23.89 14.19 -15.70
C ALA A 84 24.61 14.56 -17.01
N GLY A 85 25.18 15.76 -17.04
CA GLY A 85 25.84 16.31 -18.23
C GLY A 85 24.90 17.02 -19.22
N GLN A 86 23.59 17.04 -18.96
CA GLN A 86 22.65 17.83 -19.73
C GLN A 86 22.93 19.33 -19.57
N VAL A 87 22.89 20.07 -20.67
CA VAL A 87 23.08 21.53 -20.66
C VAL A 87 21.80 22.19 -20.16
N LEU A 88 21.86 22.87 -19.01
CA LEU A 88 20.72 23.56 -18.40
C LEU A 88 20.62 25.04 -18.81
N VAL A 89 21.77 25.71 -18.86
CA VAL A 89 21.91 27.15 -19.19
C VAL A 89 23.11 27.35 -20.09
N ARG A 90 23.00 28.29 -21.04
CA ARG A 90 24.15 28.80 -21.80
C ARG A 90 24.46 30.23 -21.37
N LEU A 91 25.71 30.48 -20.98
CA LEU A 91 26.20 31.82 -20.63
C LEU A 91 26.64 32.58 -21.89
N ASP A 92 26.58 33.90 -21.84
CA ASP A 92 27.08 34.80 -22.89
C ASP A 92 28.62 34.79 -22.92
N GLY A 93 29.18 34.08 -23.90
CA GLY A 93 30.62 33.86 -24.07
C GLY A 93 31.37 34.94 -24.85
N ARG A 94 30.68 35.96 -25.41
CA ARG A 94 31.29 36.88 -26.40
C ARG A 94 32.57 37.56 -25.94
N LEU A 95 32.67 37.92 -24.66
CA LEU A 95 33.87 38.53 -24.09
C LEU A 95 35.03 37.51 -23.95
N LEU A 96 34.69 36.27 -23.60
CA LEU A 96 35.66 35.18 -23.47
C LEU A 96 36.22 34.82 -24.85
N ASP A 97 35.35 34.70 -25.85
CA ASP A 97 35.72 34.40 -27.24
C ASP A 97 36.67 35.46 -27.80
N ALA A 98 36.34 36.74 -27.61
CA ALA A 98 37.20 37.86 -28.04
C ALA A 98 38.57 37.85 -27.35
N ARG A 99 38.66 37.40 -26.09
CA ARG A 99 39.95 37.29 -25.38
C ARG A 99 40.81 36.14 -25.92
N ILE A 100 40.18 35.02 -26.29
CA ILE A 100 40.87 33.86 -26.87
C ILE A 100 41.42 34.20 -28.26
N GLU A 101 40.68 34.96 -29.08
CA GLU A 101 41.11 35.34 -30.43
C GLU A 101 42.37 36.24 -30.43
N VAL A 102 42.57 37.03 -29.38
CA VAL A 102 43.73 37.93 -29.23
C VAL A 102 44.97 37.22 -28.66
N ALA A 103 44.81 36.03 -28.06
CA ALA A 103 45.88 35.25 -27.44
C ALA A 103 46.67 34.42 -28.45
#